data_AF-A0A455U7M1-F1
#
_entry.id   AF-A0A455U7M1-F1
#
_cell.length_a   1.000
_cell.length_b   1.000
_cell.length_c   1.000
_cell.angle_alpha   90.00
_cell.angle_beta   90.00
_cell.angle_gamma   90.00
#
_symmetry.space_group_name_H-M   'P 1'
#
loop_
_entity.id
_entity.type
_entity.pdbx_description
1 polymer ?
#
loop_
_entity_poly.entity_id
_entity_poly.type
_entity_poly.pdbx_seq_one_letter_code
_entity_poly.pdbx_strand_id
1 'polypeptide(L)'
;MDGSTSLDKSIVFIAASDEISDSLSASLSESALNALRDQLETGVTFNWVGGTGLVPSDGGDIIPILPNSSIMLSNSEGVQVEILLDGFGRLLGSNQSDAFSLDGINLTHEACGDSNCFEGGKFNGRYIGEEAATIMSLIEAWGEQTGDYSGPGIFVRLAQ
;
A
#
# COMPACT_ATOMS: atom_id res chain seq x y z
N MET A 1 2.97 21.38 38.37
CA MET A 1 2.50 20.10 38.92
C MET A 1 0.99 20.27 39.08
N ASP A 2 0.11 19.68 38.29
CA ASP A 2 0.14 18.53 37.36
C ASP A 2 -0.79 18.89 36.17
N GLY A 3 -0.56 18.49 34.92
CA GLY A 3 -0.10 17.17 34.49
C GLY A 3 -1.30 16.28 34.11
N SER A 4 -2.19 16.77 33.24
CA SER A 4 -3.29 15.98 32.67
C SER A 4 -3.66 16.54 31.30
N THR A 5 -2.79 16.34 30.31
CA THR A 5 -3.18 16.33 28.90
C THR A 5 -4.02 15.08 28.68
N SER A 6 -5.32 15.24 28.89
CA SER A 6 -6.35 14.30 28.47
C SER A 6 -6.09 13.88 27.02
N LEU A 7 -6.04 12.57 26.78
CA LEU A 7 -5.86 11.95 25.47
C LEU A 7 -6.77 12.60 24.43
N ASP A 8 -6.19 13.44 23.59
CA ASP A 8 -6.88 14.17 22.54
C ASP A 8 -7.00 13.26 21.30
N LYS A 9 -8.23 13.12 20.82
CA LYS A 9 -8.69 12.37 19.64
C LYS A 9 -8.65 10.83 19.72
N SER A 10 -9.80 10.26 20.12
CA SER A 10 -10.18 8.91 19.68
C SER A 10 -10.25 8.87 18.15
N ILE A 11 -9.40 8.06 17.52
CA ILE A 11 -9.51 7.75 16.10
C ILE A 11 -10.73 6.85 15.94
N VAL A 12 -11.78 7.36 15.28
CA VAL A 12 -12.96 6.59 14.92
C VAL A 12 -12.60 5.75 13.69
N PHE A 13 -12.39 4.44 13.90
CA PHE A 13 -11.95 3.50 12.85
C PHE A 13 -13.06 3.03 11.89
N ILE A 14 -14.32 3.45 12.08
CA ILE A 14 -15.42 3.08 11.18
C ILE A 14 -16.19 4.35 10.79
N ALA A 15 -15.77 5.02 9.72
CA ALA A 15 -16.57 6.07 9.10
C ALA A 15 -17.45 5.45 8.02
N ALA A 16 -18.75 5.34 8.30
CA ALA A 16 -19.78 4.93 7.34
C ALA A 16 -20.24 6.10 6.42
N SER A 17 -19.36 7.07 6.17
CA SER A 17 -19.67 8.26 5.37
C SER A 17 -18.46 8.67 4.53
N ASP A 18 -18.65 8.63 3.22
CA ASP A 18 -17.60 8.89 2.22
C ASP A 18 -16.96 10.27 2.40
N GLU A 19 -17.75 11.33 2.68
CA GLU A 19 -17.22 12.70 2.87
C GLU A 19 -16.24 12.85 4.05
N ILE A 20 -16.48 12.15 5.16
CA ILE A 20 -15.61 12.21 6.35
C ILE A 20 -14.35 11.37 6.10
N SER A 21 -14.50 10.22 5.44
CA SER A 21 -13.38 9.38 5.02
C SER A 21 -12.46 10.11 4.03
N ASP A 22 -13.03 10.81 3.05
CA ASP A 22 -12.28 11.53 2.02
C ASP A 22 -11.53 12.73 2.59
N SER A 23 -12.19 13.53 3.45
CA SER A 23 -11.55 14.69 4.09
C SER A 23 -10.43 14.29 5.06
N LEU A 24 -10.62 13.24 5.85
CA LEU A 24 -9.57 12.70 6.72
C LEU A 24 -8.42 12.11 5.90
N SER A 25 -8.72 11.34 4.86
CA SER A 25 -7.72 10.78 3.95
C SER A 25 -6.89 11.86 3.26
N ALA A 26 -7.52 12.95 2.82
CA ALA A 26 -6.82 14.10 2.24
C ALA A 26 -5.90 14.78 3.27
N SER A 27 -6.39 15.05 4.47
CA SER A 27 -5.58 15.71 5.53
C SER A 27 -4.41 14.85 6.02
N LEU A 28 -4.59 13.53 6.13
CA LEU A 28 -3.53 12.59 6.47
C LEU A 28 -2.51 12.48 5.35
N SER A 29 -2.95 12.54 4.10
CA SER A 29 -2.06 12.56 2.92
C SER A 29 -1.23 13.85 2.88
N GLU A 30 -1.80 15.02 3.19
CA GLU A 30 -1.04 16.28 3.26
C GLU A 30 -0.01 16.29 4.41
N SER A 31 -0.38 15.84 5.61
CA SER A 31 0.56 15.73 6.73
C SER A 31 1.70 14.75 6.42
N ALA A 32 1.35 13.59 5.86
CA ALA A 32 2.30 12.59 5.39
C ALA A 32 3.29 13.18 4.37
N LEU A 33 2.79 13.83 3.33
CA LEU A 33 3.63 14.47 2.31
C LEU A 33 4.57 15.51 2.88
N ASN A 34 4.08 16.35 3.80
CA ASN A 34 4.91 17.34 4.47
C ASN A 34 6.03 16.68 5.30
N ALA A 35 5.74 15.57 5.99
CA ALA A 35 6.74 14.83 6.77
C ALA A 35 7.78 14.11 5.87
N LEU A 36 7.38 13.71 4.66
CA LEU A 36 8.25 13.02 3.72
C LEU A 36 9.05 13.98 2.83
N ARG A 37 8.64 15.25 2.71
CA ARG A 37 9.10 16.18 1.67
C ARG A 37 10.60 16.23 1.47
N ASP A 38 11.36 16.35 2.54
CA ASP A 38 12.82 16.50 2.47
C ASP A 38 13.54 15.18 2.14
N GLN A 39 12.87 14.04 2.31
CA GLN A 39 13.40 12.70 2.01
C GLN A 39 13.04 12.22 0.59
N LEU A 40 12.06 12.85 -0.07
CA LEU A 40 11.59 12.44 -1.40
C LEU A 40 12.64 12.64 -2.51
N GLU A 41 13.62 13.53 -2.30
CA GLU A 41 14.77 13.69 -3.21
C GLU A 41 15.65 12.44 -3.26
N THR A 42 15.85 11.78 -2.11
CA THR A 42 16.65 10.56 -2.00
C THR A 42 15.83 9.27 -2.14
N GLY A 43 14.50 9.40 -2.12
CA GLY A 43 13.57 8.30 -2.12
C GLY A 43 13.25 7.79 -0.72
N VAL A 44 11.98 7.43 -0.50
CA VAL A 44 11.48 6.82 0.73
C VAL A 44 10.95 5.43 0.39
N THR A 45 11.40 4.40 1.12
CA THR A 45 10.96 3.01 0.91
C THR A 45 10.17 2.50 2.10
N PHE A 46 9.00 1.93 1.82
CA PHE A 46 8.17 1.20 2.75
C PHE A 46 8.28 -0.28 2.42
N ASN A 47 8.67 -1.10 3.39
CA ASN A 47 8.87 -2.53 3.19
C ASN A 47 7.70 -3.31 3.77
N TRP A 48 7.30 -4.38 3.08
CA TRP A 48 6.29 -5.31 3.57
C TRP A 48 6.70 -5.91 4.92
N VAL A 49 5.79 -5.86 5.89
CA VAL A 49 6.00 -6.47 7.21
C VAL A 49 4.88 -7.42 7.62
N GLY A 50 3.74 -7.38 6.92
CA GLY A 50 2.61 -8.24 7.25
C GLY A 50 1.36 -7.99 6.42
N GLY A 51 0.38 -8.86 6.60
CA GLY A 51 -0.84 -8.96 5.82
C GLY A 51 -1.24 -10.42 5.67
N THR A 52 -2.21 -10.70 4.81
CA THR A 52 -2.71 -12.08 4.60
C THR A 52 -2.05 -12.82 3.45
N GLY A 53 -1.31 -12.13 2.58
CA GLY A 53 -1.08 -12.63 1.21
C GLY A 53 -2.33 -12.47 0.36
N LEU A 54 -2.28 -12.94 -0.90
CA LEU A 54 -3.40 -12.87 -1.83
C LEU A 54 -4.31 -14.10 -1.65
N VAL A 55 -5.56 -13.87 -1.26
CA VAL A 55 -6.57 -14.89 -0.99
C VAL A 55 -7.52 -15.00 -2.19
N PRO A 56 -7.76 -16.21 -2.72
CA PRO A 56 -8.69 -16.41 -3.83
C PRO A 56 -10.15 -16.17 -3.41
N SER A 57 -10.94 -15.60 -4.31
CA SER A 57 -12.36 -15.28 -4.06
C SER A 57 -13.27 -16.51 -4.02
N ASP A 58 -12.89 -17.58 -4.71
CA ASP A 58 -13.61 -18.85 -4.83
C ASP A 58 -13.10 -19.95 -3.88
N GLY A 59 -12.13 -19.60 -3.03
CA GLY A 59 -11.44 -20.52 -2.13
C GLY A 59 -10.27 -21.24 -2.82
N GLY A 60 -9.32 -21.72 -2.03
CA GLY A 60 -8.07 -22.30 -2.55
C GLY A 60 -6.88 -21.90 -1.71
N ASP A 61 -5.70 -22.07 -2.29
CA ASP A 61 -4.44 -21.74 -1.62
C ASP A 61 -4.18 -20.22 -1.66
N ILE A 62 -3.78 -19.69 -0.51
CA ILE A 62 -3.32 -18.31 -0.40
C ILE A 62 -1.96 -18.20 -1.07
N ILE A 63 -1.76 -17.18 -1.90
CA ILE A 63 -0.46 -16.85 -2.48
C ILE A 63 0.28 -15.92 -1.51
N PRO A 64 1.38 -16.36 -0.87
CA PRO A 64 2.13 -15.53 0.05
C PRO A 64 2.78 -14.32 -0.64
N ILE A 65 2.75 -13.16 0.03
CA ILE A 65 3.55 -12.00 -0.35
C ILE A 65 4.91 -12.09 0.34
N LEU A 66 5.98 -11.94 -0.42
CA LEU A 66 7.34 -12.11 0.05
C LEU A 66 7.87 -10.85 0.77
N PRO A 67 8.75 -11.00 1.78
CA PRO A 67 9.25 -9.89 2.62
C PRO A 67 9.98 -8.76 1.89
N ASN A 68 10.48 -9.01 0.68
CA ASN A 68 11.19 -8.01 -0.11
C ASN A 68 10.25 -7.09 -0.91
N SER A 69 8.93 -7.27 -0.78
CA SER A 69 7.94 -6.40 -1.41
C SER A 69 8.03 -4.99 -0.82
N SER A 70 7.89 -3.98 -1.67
CA SER A 70 8.11 -2.60 -1.26
C SER A 70 7.30 -1.58 -2.03
N ILE A 71 7.18 -0.40 -1.44
CA ILE A 71 6.63 0.80 -2.07
C ILE A 71 7.68 1.89 -1.94
N MET A 72 8.12 2.44 -3.06
CA MET A 72 9.09 3.53 -3.11
C MET A 72 8.41 4.82 -3.57
N LEU A 73 8.71 5.92 -2.88
CA LEU A 73 8.26 7.26 -3.20
C LEU A 73 9.47 8.12 -3.51
N SER A 74 9.52 8.77 -4.68
CA SER A 74 10.57 9.75 -5.00
C SER A 74 10.05 10.87 -5.91
N ASN A 75 10.66 12.05 -5.84
CA ASN A 75 10.31 13.16 -6.73
C ASN A 75 10.56 12.85 -8.21
N SER A 76 11.52 11.97 -8.51
CA SER A 76 11.86 11.59 -9.89
C SER A 76 10.93 10.53 -10.48
N GLU A 77 10.45 9.59 -9.67
CA GLU A 77 9.71 8.41 -10.16
C GLU A 77 8.24 8.38 -9.72
N GLY A 78 7.84 9.25 -8.78
CA GLY A 78 6.52 9.24 -8.16
C GLY A 78 6.39 8.07 -7.18
N VAL A 79 5.28 7.35 -7.26
CA VAL A 79 5.04 6.11 -6.52
C VAL A 79 5.45 4.92 -7.40
N GLN A 80 6.22 4.01 -6.82
CA GLN A 80 6.56 2.70 -7.39
C GLN A 80 6.13 1.62 -6.40
N VAL A 81 5.38 0.62 -6.87
CA VAL A 81 4.89 -0.51 -6.07
C VAL A 81 5.48 -1.79 -6.66
N GLU A 82 6.14 -2.60 -5.84
CA GLU A 82 6.60 -3.94 -6.19
C GLU A 82 6.12 -4.94 -5.15
N ILE A 83 5.25 -5.87 -5.56
CA ILE A 83 4.75 -6.96 -4.74
C ILE A 83 5.29 -8.27 -5.27
N LEU A 84 6.16 -8.93 -4.51
CA LEU A 84 6.72 -10.22 -4.87
C LEU A 84 5.82 -11.32 -4.32
N LEU A 85 5.46 -12.29 -5.17
CA LEU A 85 4.55 -13.37 -4.85
C LEU A 85 5.29 -14.71 -4.87
N ASP A 86 5.12 -15.51 -3.83
CA ASP A 86 5.76 -16.82 -3.74
C ASP A 86 5.23 -17.76 -4.82
N GLY A 87 6.11 -18.21 -5.71
CA GLY A 87 5.74 -19.05 -6.84
C GLY A 87 4.86 -18.38 -7.91
N PHE A 88 4.65 -17.06 -7.85
CA PHE A 88 3.76 -16.32 -8.76
C PHE A 88 4.40 -15.02 -9.27
N GLY A 89 5.72 -14.93 -9.34
CA GLY A 89 6.41 -13.76 -9.92
C GLY A 89 6.22 -12.49 -9.09
N ARG A 90 5.91 -11.37 -9.77
CA ARG A 90 5.75 -10.06 -9.11
C ARG A 90 4.72 -9.16 -9.78
N LEU A 91 3.97 -8.41 -8.98
CA LEU A 91 3.07 -7.35 -9.42
C LEU A 91 3.79 -6.00 -9.29
N LEU A 92 3.76 -5.22 -10.37
CA LEU A 92 4.43 -3.92 -10.48
C LEU A 92 3.40 -2.84 -10.81
N GLY A 93 3.46 -1.73 -10.10
CA GLY A 93 2.62 -0.57 -10.37
C GLY A 93 3.38 0.72 -10.21
N SER A 94 2.94 1.76 -10.91
CA SER A 94 3.50 3.10 -10.73
C SER A 94 2.44 4.18 -10.89
N ASN A 95 2.68 5.30 -10.23
CA ASN A 95 1.88 6.50 -10.37
C ASN A 95 2.78 7.73 -10.30
N GLN A 96 2.88 8.46 -11.41
CA GLN A 96 3.58 9.73 -11.47
C GLN A 96 2.62 10.84 -11.06
N SER A 97 2.45 11.01 -9.75
CA SER A 97 1.65 12.07 -9.16
C SER A 97 2.48 12.83 -8.15
N ASP A 98 2.50 14.17 -8.27
CA ASP A 98 3.15 15.07 -7.30
C ASP A 98 2.51 14.97 -5.91
N ALA A 99 1.31 14.39 -5.81
CA ALA A 99 0.59 14.14 -4.57
C ALA A 99 0.88 12.74 -3.98
N PHE A 100 1.73 11.93 -4.62
CA PHE A 100 2.06 10.56 -4.21
C PHE A 100 0.83 9.72 -3.83
N SER A 101 -0.22 9.82 -4.65
CA SER A 101 -1.47 9.11 -4.43
C SER A 101 -1.24 7.59 -4.53
N LEU A 102 -1.66 6.89 -3.49
CA LEU A 102 -1.65 5.42 -3.40
C LEU A 102 -2.98 4.81 -3.88
N ASP A 103 -3.89 5.61 -4.41
CA ASP A 103 -5.22 5.17 -4.81
C ASP A 103 -5.24 4.65 -6.24
N GLY A 104 -5.78 3.45 -6.42
CA GLY A 104 -6.02 2.82 -7.71
C GLY A 104 -4.82 2.71 -8.65
N ILE A 105 -3.65 2.40 -8.10
CA ILE A 105 -2.46 2.12 -8.90
C ILE A 105 -2.68 0.80 -9.64
N ASN A 106 -2.68 0.84 -10.97
CA ASN A 106 -2.78 -0.36 -11.79
C ASN A 106 -1.51 -1.20 -11.63
N LEU A 107 -1.69 -2.51 -11.44
CA LEU A 107 -0.62 -3.48 -11.34
C LEU A 107 -0.53 -4.30 -12.62
N THR A 108 0.68 -4.43 -13.15
CA THR A 108 1.04 -5.38 -14.19
C THR A 108 1.86 -6.51 -13.60
N HIS A 109 1.83 -7.68 -14.23
CA HIS A 109 2.53 -8.85 -13.72
C HIS A 109 3.78 -9.14 -14.57
N GLU A 110 4.89 -9.45 -13.91
CA GLU A 110 6.12 -9.96 -14.53
C GLU A 110 6.64 -11.24 -13.84
N ALA A 111 7.52 -11.96 -14.55
CA ALA A 111 8.31 -13.07 -14.02
C ALA A 111 7.50 -14.27 -13.47
N CYS A 112 6.35 -14.56 -14.07
CA CYS A 112 5.41 -15.61 -13.67
C CYS A 112 5.91 -17.06 -13.89
N GLY A 113 6.98 -17.29 -14.66
CA GLY A 113 7.48 -18.64 -14.92
C GLY A 113 6.42 -19.57 -15.56
N ASP A 114 6.26 -20.77 -15.01
CA ASP A 114 5.27 -21.79 -15.46
C ASP A 114 3.89 -21.62 -14.81
N SER A 115 3.79 -20.77 -13.79
CA SER A 115 2.58 -20.39 -13.07
C SER A 115 1.88 -19.29 -13.88
N ASN A 116 0.71 -19.58 -14.44
CA ASN A 116 -0.08 -18.65 -15.25
C ASN A 116 -0.06 -17.22 -14.67
N CYS A 117 0.31 -16.25 -15.49
CA CYS A 117 0.36 -14.86 -15.08
C CYS A 117 -1.06 -14.33 -14.81
N PHE A 118 -1.25 -13.65 -13.68
CA PHE A 118 -2.29 -12.62 -13.59
C PHE A 118 -2.26 -11.68 -14.80
N GLU A 119 -3.44 -11.32 -15.28
CA GLU A 119 -3.65 -10.39 -16.39
C GLU A 119 -3.56 -8.94 -15.93
N GLY A 120 -3.87 -8.69 -14.67
CA GLY A 120 -3.75 -7.38 -14.06
C GLY A 120 -3.99 -7.41 -12.56
N GLY A 121 -3.91 -6.24 -11.97
CA GLY A 121 -4.22 -6.02 -10.57
C GLY A 121 -4.41 -4.55 -10.25
N LYS A 122 -4.75 -4.28 -8.99
CA LYS A 122 -4.92 -2.93 -8.48
C LYS A 122 -4.37 -2.84 -7.06
N PHE A 123 -3.69 -1.75 -6.77
CA PHE A 123 -3.22 -1.39 -5.44
C PHE A 123 -3.95 -0.15 -4.96
N ASN A 124 -4.52 -0.22 -3.76
CA ASN A 124 -5.14 0.91 -3.08
C ASN A 124 -4.54 1.01 -1.67
N GLY A 125 -3.81 2.09 -1.40
CA GLY A 125 -3.14 2.32 -0.13
C GLY A 125 -3.58 3.60 0.59
N ARG A 126 -3.28 3.67 1.88
CA ARG A 126 -3.42 4.86 2.72
C ARG A 126 -2.23 4.97 3.68
N TYR A 127 -1.73 6.20 3.85
CA TYR A 127 -0.72 6.53 4.85
C TYR A 127 -1.34 6.53 6.24
N ILE A 128 -0.63 5.94 7.21
CA ILE A 128 -1.05 5.86 8.61
C ILE A 128 -0.02 6.58 9.49
N GLY A 129 -0.53 7.44 10.38
CA GLY A 129 0.24 8.28 11.28
C GLY A 129 0.68 9.60 10.67
N GLU A 130 0.90 10.62 11.51
CA GLU A 130 1.23 11.99 11.08
C GLU A 130 2.53 12.08 10.27
N GLU A 131 3.50 11.20 10.58
CA GLU A 131 4.79 11.12 9.89
C GLU A 131 4.82 10.12 8.73
N ALA A 132 3.67 9.54 8.36
CA ALA A 132 3.58 8.48 7.36
C ALA A 132 4.51 7.30 7.67
N ALA A 133 4.48 6.78 8.89
CA ALA A 133 5.35 5.67 9.29
C ALA A 133 4.94 4.33 8.65
N THR A 134 3.68 4.21 8.22
CA THR A 134 3.09 2.97 7.72
C THR A 134 2.17 3.25 6.55
N ILE A 135 2.11 2.32 5.59
CA ILE A 135 1.08 2.24 4.55
C ILE A 135 0.26 0.98 4.83
N MET A 136 -1.06 1.13 4.93
CA MET A 136 -1.99 0.02 4.85
C MET A 136 -2.63 0.00 3.48
N SER A 137 -2.79 -1.18 2.88
CA SER A 137 -3.32 -1.32 1.53
C SER A 137 -4.28 -2.49 1.35
N LEU A 138 -5.04 -2.44 0.27
CA LEU A 138 -5.71 -3.55 -0.39
C LEU A 138 -5.01 -3.81 -1.72
N ILE A 139 -4.63 -5.06 -1.95
CA ILE A 139 -3.99 -5.53 -3.17
C ILE A 139 -4.96 -6.50 -3.84
N GLU A 140 -5.24 -6.28 -5.12
CA GLU A 140 -6.13 -7.09 -5.95
C GLU A 140 -5.35 -7.58 -7.17
N ALA A 141 -5.58 -8.82 -7.59
CA ALA A 141 -5.00 -9.41 -8.80
C ALA A 141 -6.01 -10.35 -9.46
N TRP A 142 -6.09 -10.33 -10.78
CA TRP A 142 -7.07 -11.10 -11.54
C TRP A 142 -6.48 -11.70 -12.81
N GLY A 143 -7.10 -12.77 -13.30
CA GLY A 143 -6.83 -13.34 -14.62
C GLY A 143 -7.83 -14.46 -14.94
N GLU A 144 -8.19 -14.63 -16.21
CA GLU A 144 -9.24 -15.56 -16.64
C GLU A 144 -8.95 -17.01 -16.20
N GLN A 145 -7.68 -17.41 -16.20
CA GLN A 145 -7.26 -18.76 -15.81
C GLN A 145 -6.82 -18.88 -14.35
N THR A 146 -6.28 -17.80 -13.78
CA THR A 146 -5.73 -17.83 -12.43
C THR A 146 -6.82 -17.59 -11.39
N GLY A 147 -7.85 -16.82 -11.72
CA GLY A 147 -8.92 -16.37 -10.83
C GLY A 147 -8.65 -14.99 -10.21
N ASP A 148 -9.57 -14.56 -9.36
CA ASP A 148 -9.52 -13.26 -8.68
C ASP A 148 -9.05 -13.41 -7.24
N TYR A 149 -7.98 -12.69 -6.88
CA TYR A 149 -7.36 -12.71 -5.57
C TYR A 149 -7.32 -11.33 -4.96
N SER A 150 -7.42 -11.27 -3.63
CA SER A 150 -7.23 -10.04 -2.89
C SER A 150 -6.62 -10.25 -1.52
N GLY A 151 -5.94 -9.24 -0.99
CA GLY A 151 -5.40 -9.31 0.36
C GLY A 151 -4.96 -7.96 0.90
N PRO A 152 -5.14 -7.69 2.21
CA PRO A 152 -4.56 -6.53 2.85
C PRO A 152 -3.04 -6.62 2.95
N GLY A 153 -2.40 -5.45 2.92
CA GLY A 153 -0.97 -5.27 3.11
C GLY A 153 -0.59 -4.22 4.13
N ILE A 154 0.51 -4.44 4.84
CA ILE A 154 1.12 -3.50 5.77
C ILE A 154 2.58 -3.31 5.37
N PHE A 155 2.93 -2.06 5.05
CA PHE A 155 4.28 -1.66 4.69
C PHE A 155 4.77 -0.60 5.68
N VAL A 156 5.98 -0.75 6.19
CA VAL A 156 6.56 0.15 7.19
C VAL A 156 7.82 0.79 6.64
N ARG A 157 7.96 2.08 6.88
CA ARG A 157 9.23 2.78 6.68
C ARG A 157 10.12 2.45 7.86
N LEU A 158 11.24 1.76 7.62
CA LEU A 158 12.24 1.54 8.65
C LEU A 158 12.89 2.89 9.00
N ALA A 159 12.94 3.24 10.28
CA ALA A 159 13.64 4.43 10.74
C ALA A 159 15.11 4.32 10.32
N GLN A 160 15.62 5.36 9.66
CA GLN A 160 17.06 5.52 9.38
C GLN A 160 17.81 5.97 10.63
#